data_AF-A0ABD2G0W8-F1
#
_entry.id   AF-A0ABD2G0W8-F1
#
_cell.length_a   1.000
_cell.length_b   1.000
_cell.length_c   1.000
_cell.angle_alpha   90.00
_cell.angle_beta   90.00
_cell.angle_gamma   90.00
#
_symmetry.space_group_name_H-M   'P 1'
#
loop_
_entity.id
_entity.type
_entity.pdbx_description
1 polymer ?
#
loop_
_entity_poly.entity_id
_entity_poly.type
_entity_poly.pdbx_seq_one_letter_code
_entity_poly.pdbx_strand_id
1 'polypeptide(L)'
;MGFPRTHSIQALKATNNNLERALDWIFIHPEEEESDVLSDMADTEPNDNGFSNANSHSNSTMSPDREAAGPRVKDGPGRYELFAFISHMGASTMSGHYVCHIKKEGRWVIYNDHKVCLSERPPKDLGYIYFYHRLSSS
;
A
#
# COMPACT_ATOMS: atom_id res chain seq x y z
N MET A 1 -12.87 -0.85 7.93
CA MET A 1 -11.41 -0.59 7.85
C MET A 1 -10.58 -1.87 7.71
N GLY A 2 -11.14 -3.06 7.95
CA GLY A 2 -10.46 -4.33 7.62
C GLY A 2 -9.53 -4.87 8.68
N PHE A 3 -9.60 -4.37 9.92
CA PHE A 3 -8.75 -4.78 11.02
C PHE A 3 -9.46 -5.73 12.00
N PRO A 4 -8.75 -6.72 12.58
CA PRO A 4 -9.28 -7.55 13.65
C PRO A 4 -9.69 -6.75 14.89
N ARG A 5 -10.61 -7.31 15.69
CA ARG A 5 -11.08 -6.67 16.93
C ARG A 5 -9.95 -6.46 17.93
N THR A 6 -9.05 -7.44 18.08
CA THR A 6 -7.90 -7.39 19.00
C THR A 6 -6.98 -6.23 18.67
N HIS A 7 -6.59 -6.11 17.41
CA HIS A 7 -5.74 -5.03 16.91
C HIS A 7 -6.41 -3.66 17.08
N SER A 8 -7.72 -3.56 16.84
CA SER A 8 -8.48 -2.32 17.07
C SER A 8 -8.47 -1.89 18.56
N ILE A 9 -8.56 -2.85 19.49
CA ILE A 9 -8.50 -2.59 20.93
C ILE A 9 -7.08 -2.19 21.36
N GLN A 10 -6.04 -2.84 20.81
CA GLN A 10 -4.64 -2.47 21.06
C GLN A 10 -4.38 -1.03 20.62
N ALA A 11 -4.82 -0.65 19.41
CA ALA A 11 -4.66 0.71 18.90
C ALA A 11 -5.34 1.76 19.79
N LEU A 12 -6.56 1.49 20.27
CA LEU A 12 -7.27 2.38 21.20
C LEU A 12 -6.57 2.48 22.56
N LYS A 13 -6.08 1.36 23.09
CA LYS A 13 -5.31 1.34 24.35
C LYS A 13 -4.00 2.14 24.21
N ALA A 14 -3.27 1.97 23.11
CA ALA A 14 -2.02 2.66 22.83
C ALA A 14 -2.17 4.18 22.68
N THR A 15 -3.39 4.66 22.46
CA THR A 15 -3.68 6.06 22.11
C THR A 15 -4.64 6.73 23.10
N ASN A 16 -4.81 6.18 24.29
CA ASN A 16 -5.71 6.70 25.34
C ASN A 16 -7.16 6.88 24.85
N ASN A 17 -7.65 5.92 24.07
CA ASN A 17 -8.97 5.94 23.42
C ASN A 17 -9.20 7.14 22.48
N ASN A 18 -8.14 7.78 21.99
CA ASN A 18 -8.25 8.80 20.97
C ASN A 18 -8.40 8.12 19.59
N LEU A 19 -9.57 8.27 18.98
CA LEU A 19 -9.90 7.60 17.71
C LEU A 19 -8.93 7.96 16.58
N GLU A 20 -8.67 9.25 16.33
CA GLU A 20 -7.81 9.69 15.21
C GLU A 20 -6.40 9.12 15.34
N ARG A 21 -5.84 9.18 16.56
CA ARG A 21 -4.52 8.61 16.82
C ARG A 21 -4.53 7.09 16.71
N ALA A 22 -5.60 6.42 17.12
CA ALA A 22 -5.72 4.97 16.97
C ALA A 22 -5.74 4.55 15.50
N LEU A 23 -6.39 5.35 14.64
CA LEU A 23 -6.38 5.13 13.19
C LEU A 23 -4.99 5.29 12.60
N ASP A 24 -4.24 6.33 12.97
CA ASP A 24 -2.86 6.45 12.50
C ASP A 24 -2.00 5.30 13.03
N TRP A 25 -2.19 4.94 14.30
CA TRP A 25 -1.40 3.90 14.97
C TRP A 25 -1.57 2.53 14.30
N ILE A 26 -2.80 2.15 13.93
CA ILE A 26 -3.10 0.84 13.35
C ILE A 26 -2.48 0.62 11.96
N PHE A 27 -2.19 1.70 11.22
CA PHE A 27 -1.49 1.63 9.93
C PHE A 27 0.04 1.61 10.09
N ILE A 28 0.57 2.13 11.19
CA ILE A 28 2.00 2.16 11.48
C ILE A 28 2.48 0.82 12.09
N HIS A 29 1.60 0.08 12.77
CA HIS A 29 1.94 -1.15 13.49
C HIS A 29 1.18 -2.38 12.94
N PRO A 30 1.37 -2.76 11.66
CA PRO A 30 0.62 -3.87 11.07
C PRO A 30 1.01 -5.27 11.61
N GLU A 31 2.12 -5.41 12.35
CA GLU A 31 2.75 -6.73 12.60
C GLU A 31 2.73 -7.24 14.06
N GLU A 32 1.92 -6.68 14.96
CA GLU A 32 1.75 -7.26 16.31
C GLU A 32 0.83 -8.51 16.30
N GLU A 33 0.91 -9.34 15.26
CA GLU A 33 0.00 -10.48 15.05
C GLU A 33 0.45 -11.80 15.71
N GLU A 34 1.66 -11.94 16.26
CA GLU A 34 2.16 -13.26 16.69
C GLU A 34 2.53 -13.44 18.18
N SER A 35 2.59 -12.40 19.02
CA SER A 35 3.08 -12.59 20.41
C SER A 35 2.05 -13.14 21.40
N ASP A 36 0.74 -12.97 21.16
CA ASP A 36 -0.27 -13.12 22.22
C ASP A 36 -1.18 -14.36 22.05
N VAL A 37 -0.98 -15.18 21.02
CA VAL A 37 -1.77 -16.42 20.80
C VAL A 37 -1.24 -17.65 21.54
N LEU A 38 -0.09 -17.56 22.21
CA LEU A 38 0.54 -18.71 22.89
C LEU A 38 0.41 -18.72 24.42
N SER A 39 -0.15 -17.69 25.05
CA SER A 39 -0.15 -17.57 26.52
C SER A 39 -1.45 -17.96 27.23
N ASP A 40 -2.53 -18.34 26.53
CA ASP A 40 -3.87 -18.50 27.15
C ASP A 40 -4.49 -19.91 27.09
N MET A 41 -3.70 -20.98 26.91
CA MET A 41 -4.19 -22.37 26.99
C MET A 41 -3.28 -23.35 27.75
N ALA A 42 -2.47 -22.86 28.69
CA ALA A 42 -1.76 -23.74 29.62
C ALA A 42 -2.54 -23.84 30.94
N ASP A 43 -3.63 -24.62 30.93
CA ASP A 43 -4.18 -25.27 32.14
C ASP A 43 -5.31 -26.24 31.73
N THR A 44 -4.95 -27.51 31.46
CA THR A 44 -5.62 -28.76 31.91
C THR A 44 -5.15 -29.96 31.05
N GLU A 45 -4.47 -30.91 31.68
CA GLU A 45 -4.15 -32.27 31.17
C GLU A 45 -4.61 -33.29 32.24
N PRO A 46 -4.70 -34.62 32.01
CA PRO A 46 -4.68 -35.41 30.76
C PRO A 46 -5.84 -36.44 30.67
N ASN A 47 -6.16 -37.00 29.48
CA ASN A 47 -6.49 -38.44 29.38
C ASN A 47 -6.42 -39.02 27.95
N ASP A 48 -6.05 -40.29 27.91
CA ASP A 48 -5.57 -41.12 26.81
C ASP A 48 -6.66 -41.81 25.94
N ASN A 49 -6.23 -42.13 24.71
CA ASN A 49 -6.65 -43.18 23.75
C ASN A 49 -7.84 -43.01 22.76
N GLY A 50 -7.50 -43.10 21.45
CA GLY A 50 -8.28 -43.88 20.48
C GLY A 50 -8.41 -43.41 19.02
N PHE A 51 -7.60 -44.01 18.13
CA PHE A 51 -7.88 -44.36 16.72
C PHE A 51 -7.82 -43.33 15.56
N SER A 52 -6.74 -43.47 14.76
CA SER A 52 -6.61 -43.46 13.28
C SER A 52 -7.79 -43.01 12.40
N ASN A 53 -7.55 -42.15 11.38
CA ASN A 53 -7.15 -42.57 10.01
C ASN A 53 -7.04 -41.40 9.01
N ALA A 54 -6.02 -41.50 8.15
CA ALA A 54 -5.87 -41.08 6.74
C ALA A 54 -6.38 -39.72 6.18
N ASN A 55 -5.38 -39.04 5.58
CA ASN A 55 -5.38 -38.44 4.24
C ASN A 55 -5.73 -36.95 4.10
N SER A 56 -4.72 -36.12 3.90
CA SER A 56 -4.77 -35.12 2.82
C SER A 56 -3.37 -34.63 2.46
N HIS A 57 -3.05 -34.76 1.17
CA HIS A 57 -1.87 -34.24 0.50
C HIS A 57 -1.59 -32.77 0.85
N SER A 58 -0.42 -32.51 1.43
CA SER A 58 0.22 -31.19 1.31
C SER A 58 1.57 -31.41 0.65
N ASN A 59 1.66 -30.93 -0.59
CA ASN A 59 2.89 -30.88 -1.36
C ASN A 59 3.78 -29.79 -0.72
N SER A 60 4.55 -30.20 0.28
CA SER A 60 5.53 -29.38 0.98
C SER A 60 6.71 -29.12 0.05
N THR A 61 6.62 -28.06 -0.74
CA THR A 61 7.80 -27.45 -1.37
C THR A 61 7.69 -25.95 -1.28
N MET A 62 7.79 -25.42 -0.06
CA MET A 62 8.07 -24.01 0.17
C MET A 62 9.12 -23.89 1.26
N SER A 63 10.34 -23.64 0.81
CA SER A 63 11.43 -22.93 1.47
C SER A 63 12.57 -22.84 0.44
N PRO A 64 13.36 -21.74 0.37
CA PRO A 64 13.71 -20.88 1.49
C PRO A 64 13.37 -19.41 1.24
N ASP A 65 13.12 -18.70 2.34
CA ASP A 65 13.59 -17.35 2.62
C ASP A 65 12.57 -16.66 3.54
N ARG A 66 12.88 -16.73 4.83
CA ARG A 66 12.41 -15.77 5.83
C ARG A 66 13.04 -14.42 5.48
N GLU A 67 12.50 -13.75 4.48
CA GLU A 67 12.83 -12.35 4.19
C GLU A 67 11.84 -11.46 4.92
N ALA A 68 12.39 -10.45 5.60
CA ALA A 68 11.71 -9.50 6.47
C ALA A 68 10.33 -9.10 5.93
N ALA A 69 9.30 -9.23 6.77
CA ALA A 69 7.94 -8.84 6.46
C ALA A 69 7.87 -7.31 6.31
N GLY A 70 8.29 -6.83 5.15
CA GLY A 70 8.10 -5.47 4.70
C GLY A 70 6.74 -5.36 4.01
N PRO A 71 6.25 -4.14 3.79
CA PRO A 71 5.04 -3.92 2.99
C PRO A 71 5.12 -4.65 1.65
N ARG A 72 3.98 -5.18 1.17
CA ARG A 72 3.91 -5.84 -0.15
C ARG A 72 4.16 -4.81 -1.26
N VAL A 73 5.38 -4.79 -1.81
CA VAL A 73 5.77 -3.90 -2.92
C VAL A 73 5.77 -4.65 -4.26
N LYS A 74 5.31 -3.99 -5.33
CA LYS A 74 5.36 -4.52 -6.71
C LYS A 74 6.70 -4.18 -7.36
N ASP A 75 7.70 -5.03 -7.18
CA ASP A 75 9.01 -4.83 -7.81
C ASP A 75 8.99 -5.11 -9.33
N GLY A 76 10.08 -4.73 -10.03
CA GLY A 76 10.28 -4.94 -11.46
C GLY A 76 11.34 -4.00 -12.07
N PRO A 77 11.60 -4.10 -13.39
CA PRO A 77 12.66 -3.34 -14.04
C PRO A 77 12.44 -1.83 -13.91
N GLY A 78 13.50 -1.08 -13.66
CA GLY A 78 13.49 0.37 -13.49
C GLY A 78 13.32 1.20 -14.77
N ARG A 79 12.60 0.68 -15.77
CA ARG A 79 12.36 1.36 -17.05
C ARG A 79 10.97 1.94 -17.10
N TYR A 80 10.88 3.23 -17.39
CA TYR A 80 9.63 3.97 -17.30
C TYR A 80 9.44 4.92 -18.48
N GLU A 81 8.17 5.20 -18.79
CA GLU A 81 7.78 6.32 -19.64
C GLU A 81 6.98 7.35 -18.86
N LEU A 82 7.21 8.63 -19.16
CA LEU A 82 6.42 9.72 -18.59
C LEU A 82 5.00 9.66 -19.19
N PHE A 83 3.99 9.55 -18.33
CA PHE A 83 2.59 9.51 -18.76
C PHE A 83 1.75 10.66 -18.22
N ALA A 84 2.11 11.25 -17.08
CA ALA A 84 1.41 12.43 -16.58
C ALA A 84 2.33 13.31 -15.73
N PHE A 85 1.98 14.59 -15.64
CA PHE A 85 2.59 15.49 -14.67
C PHE A 85 1.59 16.58 -14.24
N ILE A 86 1.73 17.05 -13.00
CA ILE A 86 0.98 18.16 -12.42
C ILE A 86 1.93 19.34 -12.32
N SER A 87 1.50 20.51 -12.79
CA SER A 87 2.27 21.76 -12.74
C SER A 87 1.61 22.73 -11.77
N HIS A 88 2.40 23.32 -10.87
CA HIS A 88 2.01 24.50 -10.11
C HIS A 88 2.43 25.75 -10.89
N MET A 89 1.46 26.55 -11.36
CA MET A 89 1.73 27.77 -12.09
C MET A 89 1.70 28.98 -11.15
N GLY A 90 2.87 29.54 -10.86
CA GLY A 90 3.03 30.70 -10.00
C GLY A 90 4.38 30.67 -9.28
N ALA A 91 4.92 31.84 -8.97
CA ALA A 91 6.19 31.97 -8.23
C ALA A 91 6.02 31.93 -6.71
N SER A 92 4.79 32.05 -6.21
CA SER A 92 4.48 32.05 -4.78
C SER A 92 4.25 30.63 -4.28
N THR A 93 4.75 30.31 -3.09
CA THR A 93 4.42 29.06 -2.40
C THR A 93 3.03 29.06 -1.79
N MET A 94 2.45 30.25 -1.59
CA MET A 94 1.14 30.45 -0.93
C MET A 94 -0.01 30.58 -1.94
N SER A 95 0.30 30.70 -3.23
CA SER A 95 -0.71 30.91 -4.29
C SER A 95 -0.20 30.49 -5.65
N GLY A 96 -1.08 29.93 -6.45
CA GLY A 96 -0.86 29.63 -7.86
C GLY A 96 -2.02 28.83 -8.42
N HIS A 97 -1.82 28.25 -9.59
CA HIS A 97 -2.84 27.46 -10.28
C HIS A 97 -2.32 26.08 -10.65
N TYR A 98 -3.05 25.03 -10.28
CA TYR A 98 -2.68 23.66 -10.61
C TYR A 98 -3.36 23.23 -11.91
N VAL A 99 -2.56 22.70 -12.83
CA VAL A 99 -3.04 22.01 -14.03
C VAL A 99 -2.33 20.67 -14.17
N CYS A 100 -2.95 19.71 -14.84
CA CYS A 100 -2.27 18.45 -15.16
C CYS A 100 -2.25 18.17 -16.65
N HIS A 101 -1.19 17.52 -17.08
CA HIS A 101 -1.03 16.99 -18.42
C HIS A 101 -1.00 15.48 -18.33
N ILE A 102 -1.84 14.81 -19.12
CA ILE A 102 -1.92 13.34 -19.17
C ILE A 102 -1.78 12.90 -20.62
N LYS A 103 -0.90 11.93 -20.87
CA LYS A 103 -0.75 11.26 -22.15
C LYS A 103 -1.82 10.18 -22.27
N LYS A 104 -2.80 10.38 -23.16
CA LYS A 104 -3.87 9.42 -23.48
C LYS A 104 -3.79 9.06 -24.95
N GLU A 105 -3.80 7.77 -25.26
CA GLU A 105 -3.76 7.27 -26.66
C GLU A 105 -2.59 7.89 -27.45
N GLY A 106 -1.42 8.01 -26.82
CA GLY A 106 -0.24 8.62 -27.43
C GLY A 106 -0.24 10.16 -27.51
N ARG A 107 -1.34 10.82 -27.19
CA ARG A 107 -1.50 12.28 -27.27
C ARG A 107 -1.52 12.94 -25.90
N TRP A 108 -0.93 14.12 -25.78
CA TRP A 108 -0.94 14.89 -24.55
C TRP A 108 -2.20 15.75 -24.45
N VAL A 109 -2.84 15.73 -23.29
CA VAL A 109 -4.05 16.48 -22.99
C VAL A 109 -3.79 17.31 -21.74
N ILE A 110 -4.08 18.60 -21.79
CA ILE A 110 -4.11 19.48 -20.62
C ILE A 110 -5.51 19.46 -20.01
N TYR A 111 -5.57 19.23 -18.70
CA TYR A 111 -6.75 19.37 -17.87
C TYR A 111 -6.55 20.59 -16.98
N ASN A 112 -7.34 21.63 -17.25
CA ASN A 112 -7.35 22.89 -16.53
C ASN A 112 -8.79 23.18 -16.09
N ASP A 113 -9.15 22.65 -14.92
CA ASP A 113 -10.51 22.68 -14.38
C ASP A 113 -11.53 22.16 -15.40
N HIS A 114 -12.45 23.02 -15.84
CA HIS A 114 -13.48 22.72 -16.84
C HIS A 114 -12.96 22.73 -18.28
N LYS A 115 -11.72 23.22 -18.52
CA LYS A 115 -11.10 23.30 -19.84
C LYS A 115 -10.21 22.08 -20.06
N VAL A 116 -10.57 21.29 -21.07
CA VAL A 116 -9.80 20.12 -21.49
C VAL A 116 -9.41 20.30 -22.95
N CYS A 117 -8.11 20.31 -23.22
CA CYS A 117 -7.58 20.60 -24.56
C CYS A 117 -6.42 19.67 -24.92
N LEU A 118 -6.21 19.46 -26.22
CA LEU A 118 -4.98 18.85 -26.70
C LEU A 118 -3.80 19.77 -26.39
N SER A 119 -2.70 19.21 -25.90
CA SER A 119 -1.46 19.91 -25.61
C SER A 119 -0.37 19.39 -26.54
N GLU A 120 -0.16 20.07 -27.67
CA GLU A 120 0.83 19.64 -28.67
C GLU A 120 2.27 19.79 -28.15
N ARG A 121 2.51 20.81 -27.32
CA ARG A 121 3.81 21.12 -26.72
C ARG A 121 3.67 21.22 -25.19
N PRO A 122 3.52 20.07 -24.49
CA PRO A 122 3.37 20.06 -23.05
C PRO A 122 4.64 20.58 -22.37
N PRO A 123 4.56 21.49 -21.37
CA PRO A 123 5.71 22.10 -20.70
C PRO A 123 6.30 21.13 -19.66
N LYS A 124 6.91 20.04 -20.12
CA LYS A 124 7.40 18.95 -19.27
C LYS A 124 8.50 19.37 -18.29
N ASP A 125 9.22 20.45 -18.56
CA ASP A 125 10.29 20.93 -17.67
C ASP A 125 9.78 21.80 -16.52
N LEU A 126 8.49 22.16 -16.54
CA LEU A 126 7.83 23.03 -15.54
C LEU A 126 6.82 22.27 -14.67
N GLY A 127 6.85 20.94 -14.69
CA GLY A 127 6.04 20.11 -13.79
C GLY A 127 6.57 20.12 -12.36
N TYR A 128 5.67 19.93 -11.41
CA TYR A 128 5.93 19.79 -9.98
C TYR A 128 5.91 18.33 -9.53
N ILE A 129 4.86 17.59 -9.87
CA ILE A 129 4.73 16.15 -9.56
C ILE A 129 4.65 15.37 -10.87
N TYR A 130 5.50 14.37 -11.04
CA TYR A 130 5.58 13.56 -12.25
C TYR A 130 5.14 12.13 -11.98
N PHE A 131 4.44 11.56 -12.96
CA PHE A 131 3.93 10.20 -12.91
C PHE A 131 4.47 9.42 -14.12
N TYR A 132 5.09 8.30 -13.80
CA TYR A 132 5.77 7.43 -14.75
C TYR A 132 5.11 6.06 -14.76
N HIS A 133 4.81 5.53 -15.94
CA HIS A 133 4.35 4.16 -16.09
C HIS A 133 5.56 3.26 -16.33
N ARG A 134 5.63 2.14 -15.60
CA ARG A 134 6.65 1.12 -15.83
C ARG A 134 6.41 0.51 -17.21
N LEU A 135 7.45 0.47 -18.03
CA LEU A 135 7.40 -0.24 -19.31
C LEU A 135 7.34 -1.74 -19.03
N SER A 136 6.44 -2.45 -19.70
CA SER A 136 6.50 -3.91 -19.66
C SER A 136 7.81 -4.36 -20.29
N SER A 137 8.47 -5.35 -19.68
CA SER A 137 9.45 -6.12 -20.42
C SER A 137 8.72 -6.82 -21.56
N SER A 138 9.18 -6.61 -22.79
CA SER A 138 8.82 -7.45 -23.93
C SER A 138 9.45 -8.82 -23.82
#